data_AF-A0A8H3G096-F1
#
_entry.id   AF-A0A8H3G096-F1
#
_cell.length_a   1.000
_cell.length_b   1.000
_cell.length_c   1.000
_cell.angle_alpha   90.00
_cell.angle_beta   90.00
_cell.angle_gamma   90.00
#
_symmetry.space_group_name_H-M   'P 1'
#
loop_
_entity.id
_entity.type
_entity.pdbx_description
1 polymer ?
#
loop_
_entity_poly.entity_id
_entity_poly.type
_entity_poly.pdbx_seq_one_letter_code
_entity_poly.pdbx_strand_id
1 'polypeptide(L)'
;MWIVFTFIVLYLLVGFLMDFWPFQDGSNASPVKAIFHDPTTASVHTHTMGNSLTEYLKMKVHPLIQQRSWDQIFVIGDHQRDSSKVIVASNEKRDKPFNWMRPTVSVVDSGTLYLHVFPGRDYVEHYAAIIATYLALKDKDVGLVRFQYPSQEDCLNVFSTSNLEKLGVVDIVVLGYVQGLQSWSQSDWEDVDDGNLFSWKTAITTQGHRVAFLGCRICFWGDIGGNLVRTLRRVNGAKCVLYVGKLGSLRAEHIPNRTLATGSRSFVRGEPIKWQNPLEPYLQHAASVVTGVHSCLPSVLYETHDWLVSNQDRVDFVDPEIGQMAKASLEVGCQFGYLHIISDNLARKYDRDLSNERLADVRRNRGKLLSEIQAVLEPFFNGWKSAS
;
A
#
# COMPACT_ATOMS: atom_id res chain seq x y z
N MET A 1 27.92 68.98 17.60
CA MET A 1 28.77 69.00 18.81
C MET A 1 27.82 68.77 20.00
N TRP A 2 27.87 67.55 20.57
CA TRP A 2 27.59 67.16 21.98
C TRP A 2 26.58 68.04 22.77
N ILE A 3 25.47 67.57 23.35
CA ILE A 3 25.25 66.47 24.33
C ILE A 3 23.72 66.54 24.63
N VAL A 4 22.86 65.51 24.54
CA VAL A 4 22.68 64.29 25.39
C VAL A 4 21.24 64.25 25.97
N PHE A 5 20.83 63.02 26.30
CA PHE A 5 19.70 62.57 27.14
C PHE A 5 18.32 62.61 26.47
N THR A 6 17.53 61.54 26.37
CA THR A 6 17.47 60.22 27.05
C THR A 6 16.50 59.37 26.22
N PHE A 7 16.75 58.07 26.02
CA PHE A 7 15.74 57.02 26.24
C PHE A 7 16.42 55.64 26.10
N ILE A 8 16.63 55.07 27.28
CA ILE A 8 17.10 53.71 27.58
C ILE A 8 15.87 52.80 27.61
N VAL A 9 16.11 51.49 27.44
CA VAL A 9 15.20 50.35 27.56
C VAL A 9 14.56 49.94 26.23
N LEU A 10 15.26 49.08 25.47
CA LEU A 10 14.85 47.68 25.20
C LEU A 10 15.79 47.03 24.15
N TYR A 11 17.08 46.86 24.50
CA TYR A 11 18.05 46.06 23.72
C TYR A 11 18.85 45.20 24.72
N LEU A 12 18.23 44.12 25.18
CA LEU A 12 18.86 43.06 25.98
C LEU A 12 18.14 41.73 25.72
N LEU A 13 17.95 41.37 24.45
CA LEU A 13 17.38 40.06 24.06
C LEU A 13 17.79 39.62 22.64
N VAL A 14 18.96 40.05 22.17
CA VAL A 14 19.60 39.51 20.96
C VAL A 14 21.10 39.44 21.23
N GLY A 15 21.63 38.22 21.31
CA GLY A 15 23.07 37.99 21.42
C GLY A 15 23.50 37.40 22.76
N PHE A 16 23.07 36.18 23.08
CA PHE A 16 23.83 35.21 23.87
C PHE A 16 23.09 33.87 23.79
N LEU A 17 23.54 32.99 22.88
CA LEU A 17 23.40 31.53 22.87
C LEU A 17 23.82 31.01 21.48
N MET A 18 25.01 31.43 21.04
CA MET A 18 25.84 30.67 20.11
C MET A 18 27.13 30.40 20.88
N ASP A 19 27.29 29.15 21.32
CA ASP A 19 28.54 28.43 21.55
C ASP A 19 28.34 27.37 22.64
N PHE A 20 28.90 26.18 22.38
CA PHE A 20 28.90 24.96 23.18
C PHE A 20 27.62 24.11 23.17
N TRP A 21 27.32 23.52 22.01
CA TRP A 21 26.73 22.18 22.00
C TRP A 21 27.89 21.18 22.11
N PRO A 22 28.08 20.45 23.22
CA PRO A 22 29.04 19.37 23.23
C PRO A 22 28.53 18.31 22.25
N PHE A 23 29.37 17.97 21.29
CA PHE A 23 29.29 16.74 20.54
C PHE A 23 29.41 15.60 21.56
N GLN A 24 28.28 15.20 22.14
CA GLN A 24 28.19 13.92 22.83
C GLN A 24 28.13 12.86 21.74
N ASP A 25 29.25 12.15 21.60
CA ASP A 25 29.32 10.85 20.95
C ASP A 25 28.11 10.02 21.40
N GLY A 26 27.16 9.82 20.49
CA GLY A 26 25.96 9.01 20.69
C GLY A 26 26.25 7.50 20.70
N SER A 27 27.44 7.09 21.13
CA SER A 27 27.89 5.71 21.20
C SER A 27 27.64 5.11 22.58
N ASN A 28 26.39 5.16 23.06
CA ASN A 28 25.94 4.35 24.20
C ASN A 28 24.41 4.18 24.27
N ALA A 29 23.72 4.14 23.12
CA ALA A 29 22.46 3.43 23.07
C ALA A 29 22.80 1.94 23.15
N SER A 30 22.53 1.32 24.31
CA SER A 30 22.47 -0.15 24.38
C SER A 30 21.59 -0.62 23.22
N PRO A 31 22.02 -1.61 22.40
CA PRO A 31 21.22 -2.04 21.27
C PRO A 31 19.87 -2.48 21.82
N VAL A 32 18.81 -1.76 21.43
CA VAL A 32 17.44 -2.20 21.68
C VAL A 32 17.38 -3.61 21.14
N LYS A 33 17.23 -4.61 22.01
CA LYS A 33 17.14 -6.01 21.58
C LYS A 33 16.02 -6.08 20.55
N ALA A 34 16.36 -6.51 19.34
CA ALA A 34 15.38 -6.68 18.29
C ALA A 34 14.29 -7.64 18.80
N ILE A 35 13.05 -7.13 18.85
CA ILE A 35 11.89 -7.92 19.27
C ILE A 35 11.37 -8.64 18.02
N PHE A 36 11.41 -9.96 18.07
CA PHE A 36 10.87 -10.82 17.04
C PHE A 36 9.54 -11.40 17.47
N HIS A 37 8.64 -11.55 16.51
CA HIS A 37 7.30 -12.09 16.69
C HIS A 37 7.11 -13.38 15.88
N ASP A 38 6.21 -14.23 16.36
CA ASP A 38 5.82 -15.46 15.67
C ASP A 38 4.70 -15.17 14.66
N PRO A 39 4.75 -15.75 13.44
CA PRO A 39 3.74 -15.55 12.42
C PRO A 39 2.45 -16.32 12.69
N THR A 40 1.34 -15.82 12.15
CA THR A 40 0.11 -16.62 12.02
C THR A 40 0.23 -17.64 10.88
N THR A 41 -0.58 -18.69 10.92
CA THR A 41 -0.69 -19.68 9.84
C THR A 41 -2.15 -19.89 9.44
N ALA A 42 -2.36 -20.31 8.20
CA ALA A 42 -3.67 -20.71 7.69
C ALA A 42 -3.67 -22.17 7.22
N SER A 43 -4.87 -22.72 6.98
CA SER A 43 -5.06 -24.08 6.46
C SER A 43 -5.97 -24.08 5.24
N VAL A 44 -5.74 -24.99 4.31
CA VAL A 44 -6.63 -25.21 3.15
C VAL A 44 -8.05 -25.61 3.56
N HIS A 45 -8.25 -26.10 4.77
CA HIS A 45 -9.57 -26.52 5.27
C HIS A 45 -10.38 -25.38 5.87
N THR A 46 -9.71 -24.37 6.45
CA THR A 46 -10.37 -23.27 7.17
C THR A 46 -10.33 -21.95 6.41
N HIS A 47 -9.44 -21.82 5.43
CA HIS A 47 -9.25 -20.60 4.66
C HIS A 47 -10.21 -20.54 3.45
N THR A 48 -10.75 -19.35 3.15
CA THR A 48 -11.72 -19.16 2.04
C THR A 48 -11.16 -19.49 0.66
N MET A 49 -9.84 -19.44 0.46
CA MET A 49 -9.19 -19.91 -0.77
C MET A 49 -9.23 -21.43 -0.96
N GLY A 50 -9.47 -22.21 0.09
CA GLY A 50 -9.47 -23.67 0.02
C GLY A 50 -8.15 -24.22 -0.55
N ASN A 51 -8.26 -25.18 -1.47
CA ASN A 51 -7.12 -25.78 -2.16
C ASN A 51 -6.30 -24.80 -3.01
N SER A 52 -6.88 -23.67 -3.45
CA SER A 52 -6.15 -22.66 -4.23
C SER A 52 -5.09 -21.91 -3.40
N LEU A 53 -5.16 -22.01 -2.06
CA LEU A 53 -4.19 -21.36 -1.15
C LEU A 53 -2.75 -21.80 -1.45
N THR A 54 -2.53 -23.09 -1.73
CA THR A 54 -1.18 -23.62 -1.99
C THR A 54 -0.53 -22.95 -3.21
N GLU A 55 -1.27 -22.82 -4.31
CA GLU A 55 -0.77 -22.16 -5.52
C GLU A 55 -0.60 -20.65 -5.32
N TYR A 56 -1.52 -20.02 -4.57
CA TYR A 56 -1.37 -18.62 -4.17
C TYR A 56 -0.04 -18.37 -3.46
N LEU A 57 0.30 -19.20 -2.47
CA LEU A 57 1.52 -19.07 -1.67
C LEU A 57 2.79 -19.32 -2.52
N LYS A 58 2.80 -20.36 -3.36
CA LYS A 58 3.94 -20.65 -4.25
C LYS A 58 4.32 -19.47 -5.15
N MET A 59 3.34 -18.69 -5.60
CA MET A 59 3.58 -17.50 -6.42
C MET A 59 4.23 -16.33 -5.63
N LYS A 60 4.13 -16.35 -4.30
CA LYS A 60 4.53 -15.23 -3.43
C LYS A 60 5.82 -15.51 -2.66
N VAL A 61 6.03 -16.75 -2.22
CA VAL A 61 7.21 -17.16 -1.47
C VAL A 61 8.47 -17.00 -2.32
N HIS A 62 9.52 -16.43 -1.73
CA HIS A 62 10.80 -16.25 -2.42
C HIS A 62 11.35 -17.60 -2.91
N PRO A 63 11.81 -17.74 -4.17
CA PRO A 63 12.26 -19.02 -4.73
C PRO A 63 13.31 -19.74 -3.89
N LEU A 64 14.23 -18.99 -3.26
CA LEU A 64 15.27 -19.56 -2.40
C LEU A 64 14.73 -20.27 -1.15
N ILE A 65 13.58 -19.83 -0.61
CA ILE A 65 12.89 -20.51 0.50
C ILE A 65 12.23 -21.81 0.00
N GLN A 66 11.84 -21.85 -1.28
CA GLN A 66 11.26 -23.05 -1.88
C GLN A 66 12.32 -24.12 -2.19
N GLN A 67 13.53 -23.69 -2.58
CA GLN A 67 14.60 -24.55 -3.09
C GLN A 67 15.53 -25.13 -2.01
N ARG A 68 15.62 -24.49 -0.85
CA ARG A 68 16.57 -24.82 0.21
C ARG A 68 15.89 -24.89 1.58
N SER A 69 16.38 -25.78 2.43
CA SER A 69 16.01 -25.82 3.86
C SER A 69 16.82 -24.80 4.65
N TRP A 70 16.16 -24.16 5.60
CA TRP A 70 16.71 -23.09 6.44
C TRP A 70 16.48 -23.45 7.90
N ASP A 71 17.43 -23.08 8.75
CA ASP A 71 17.30 -23.24 10.20
C ASP A 71 16.54 -22.06 10.79
N GLN A 72 16.69 -20.86 10.20
CA GLN A 72 16.00 -19.63 10.61
C GLN A 72 15.67 -18.75 9.38
N ILE A 73 14.48 -18.15 9.40
CA ILE A 73 14.02 -17.17 8.42
C ILE A 73 13.50 -15.94 9.17
N PHE A 74 14.17 -14.80 8.98
CA PHE A 74 13.76 -13.52 9.56
C PHE A 74 13.11 -12.64 8.49
N VAL A 75 11.87 -12.21 8.71
CA VAL A 75 11.18 -11.24 7.83
C VAL A 75 11.29 -9.85 8.46
N ILE A 76 11.93 -8.91 7.75
CA ILE A 76 12.18 -7.56 8.25
C ILE A 76 11.73 -6.49 7.26
N GLY A 77 11.25 -5.37 7.79
CA GLY A 77 10.85 -4.20 7.01
C GLY A 77 12.06 -3.35 6.64
N ASP A 78 12.78 -3.75 5.61
CA ASP A 78 13.94 -3.05 5.08
C ASP A 78 13.95 -3.19 3.54
N HIS A 79 14.03 -2.07 2.82
CA HIS A 79 13.97 -2.08 1.36
C HIS A 79 15.37 -2.17 0.74
N GLN A 80 16.01 -3.33 0.84
CA GLN A 80 17.33 -3.55 0.23
C GLN A 80 17.22 -4.15 -1.17
N ARG A 81 17.84 -3.50 -2.17
CA ARG A 81 17.86 -4.01 -3.56
C ARG A 81 19.22 -3.89 -4.25
N ASP A 82 19.99 -2.85 -3.93
CA ASP A 82 21.22 -2.50 -4.68
C ASP A 82 22.52 -2.96 -4.01
N SER A 83 22.43 -3.91 -3.09
CA SER A 83 23.56 -4.49 -2.38
C SER A 83 24.05 -5.77 -3.07
N SER A 84 25.36 -5.94 -3.22
CA SER A 84 25.97 -7.17 -3.77
C SER A 84 25.69 -8.44 -2.95
N LYS A 85 25.16 -8.29 -1.72
CA LYS A 85 24.78 -9.38 -0.82
C LYS A 85 23.28 -9.71 -0.87
N VAL A 86 22.51 -9.00 -1.69
CA VAL A 86 21.06 -9.17 -1.81
C VAL A 86 20.72 -9.94 -3.07
N ILE A 87 19.84 -10.93 -2.93
CA ILE A 87 19.35 -11.76 -4.01
C ILE A 87 17.93 -11.33 -4.32
N VAL A 88 17.70 -10.86 -5.55
CA VAL A 88 16.39 -10.49 -6.06
C VAL A 88 15.61 -11.74 -6.48
N ALA A 89 14.33 -11.78 -6.14
CA ALA A 89 13.47 -12.91 -6.46
C ALA A 89 13.34 -13.10 -7.99
N SER A 90 13.55 -14.32 -8.48
CA SER A 90 13.40 -14.62 -9.92
C SER A 90 11.94 -14.61 -10.40
N ASN A 91 10.98 -14.51 -9.49
CA ASN A 91 9.54 -14.47 -9.77
C ASN A 91 8.95 -13.04 -9.81
N GLU A 92 9.78 -12.01 -10.00
CA GLU A 92 9.31 -10.65 -10.26
C GLU A 92 8.45 -10.56 -11.53
N LYS A 93 7.40 -9.74 -11.49
CA LYS A 93 6.45 -9.59 -12.60
C LYS A 93 6.88 -8.50 -13.57
N ARG A 94 7.99 -8.70 -14.28
CA ARG A 94 8.57 -7.72 -15.21
C ARG A 94 7.76 -7.51 -16.50
N ASP A 95 6.62 -8.20 -16.64
CA ASP A 95 5.64 -8.02 -17.72
C ASP A 95 4.75 -6.77 -17.57
N LYS A 96 4.94 -5.98 -16.51
CA LYS A 96 4.17 -4.76 -16.24
C LYS A 96 5.05 -3.66 -15.63
N PRO A 97 4.70 -2.37 -15.84
CA PRO A 97 5.53 -1.25 -15.40
C PRO A 97 5.52 -1.04 -13.87
N PHE A 98 4.47 -1.50 -13.17
CA PHE A 98 4.24 -1.23 -11.75
C PHE A 98 3.84 -2.47 -10.94
N ASN A 99 4.07 -2.43 -9.63
CA ASN A 99 3.82 -3.53 -8.69
C ASN A 99 4.52 -4.85 -9.12
N TRP A 100 5.75 -4.73 -9.62
CA TRP A 100 6.54 -5.87 -10.07
C TRP A 100 7.60 -6.28 -9.06
N MET A 101 8.10 -5.33 -8.25
CA MET A 101 9.11 -5.59 -7.23
C MET A 101 8.59 -6.56 -6.18
N ARG A 102 9.43 -7.52 -5.83
CA ARG A 102 9.17 -8.51 -4.77
C ARG A 102 10.22 -8.35 -3.66
N PRO A 103 9.96 -8.92 -2.47
CA PRO A 103 10.96 -9.01 -1.43
C PRO A 103 12.26 -9.63 -1.95
N THR A 104 13.36 -9.22 -1.34
CA THR A 104 14.69 -9.73 -1.64
C THR A 104 15.21 -10.51 -0.45
N VAL A 105 16.29 -11.28 -0.61
CA VAL A 105 16.87 -12.05 0.49
C VAL A 105 18.36 -11.78 0.65
N SER A 106 18.84 -11.84 1.89
CA SER A 106 20.27 -11.95 2.18
C SER A 106 20.53 -13.20 3.02
N VAL A 107 21.54 -13.96 2.64
CA VAL A 107 21.97 -15.18 3.35
C VAL A 107 23.10 -14.79 4.28
N VAL A 108 22.90 -14.96 5.59
CA VAL A 108 23.90 -14.59 6.60
C VAL A 108 24.91 -15.72 6.82
N ASP A 109 24.44 -16.96 6.80
CA ASP A 109 25.24 -18.17 6.97
C ASP A 109 24.57 -19.40 6.31
N SER A 110 25.01 -20.62 6.64
CA SER A 110 24.46 -21.85 6.08
C SER A 110 23.02 -22.19 6.50
N GLY A 111 22.48 -21.55 7.53
CA GLY A 111 21.16 -21.84 8.10
C GLY A 111 20.23 -20.64 8.18
N THR A 112 20.75 -19.42 8.08
CA THR A 112 20.00 -18.18 8.36
C THR A 112 19.74 -17.35 7.10
N LEU A 113 18.46 -17.05 6.86
CA LEU A 113 18.00 -16.18 5.77
C LEU A 113 17.24 -14.97 6.33
N TYR A 114 17.54 -13.80 5.80
CA TYR A 114 16.71 -12.60 5.97
C TYR A 114 15.91 -12.35 4.71
N LEU A 115 14.60 -12.18 4.86
CA LEU A 115 13.69 -11.70 3.83
C LEU A 115 13.43 -10.20 4.07
N HIS A 116 13.91 -9.39 3.14
CA HIS A 116 13.79 -7.93 3.12
C HIS A 116 12.50 -7.56 2.39
N VAL A 117 11.52 -7.07 3.13
CA VAL A 117 10.26 -6.56 2.57
C VAL A 117 10.20 -5.04 2.66
N PHE A 118 9.39 -4.41 1.82
CA PHE A 118 9.20 -2.96 1.90
C PHE A 118 8.73 -2.56 3.32
N PRO A 119 9.28 -1.49 3.93
CA PRO A 119 8.91 -1.07 5.28
C PRO A 119 7.40 -0.78 5.41
N GLY A 120 6.71 -1.69 6.07
CA GLY A 120 5.29 -1.60 6.44
C GLY A 120 4.96 -2.69 7.43
N ARG A 121 4.27 -2.36 8.52
CA ARG A 121 4.01 -3.29 9.62
C ARG A 121 3.16 -4.48 9.15
N ASP A 122 2.08 -4.19 8.45
CA ASP A 122 1.16 -5.20 7.91
C ASP A 122 1.85 -6.03 6.82
N TYR A 123 2.79 -5.46 6.06
CA TYR A 123 3.48 -6.16 4.97
C TYR A 123 4.52 -7.16 5.47
N VAL A 124 5.25 -6.81 6.54
CA VAL A 124 6.13 -7.74 7.25
C VAL A 124 5.33 -8.90 7.80
N GLU A 125 4.24 -8.61 8.53
CA GLU A 125 3.37 -9.63 9.10
C GLU A 125 2.78 -10.53 8.01
N HIS A 126 2.34 -9.95 6.90
CA HIS A 126 1.82 -10.66 5.75
C HIS A 126 2.83 -11.66 5.17
N TYR A 127 4.08 -11.25 4.92
CA TYR A 127 5.07 -12.16 4.37
C TYR A 127 5.51 -13.24 5.36
N ALA A 128 5.60 -12.90 6.65
CA ALA A 128 5.87 -13.89 7.69
C ALA A 128 4.78 -14.97 7.71
N ALA A 129 3.51 -14.56 7.65
CA ALA A 129 2.37 -15.46 7.59
C ALA A 129 2.34 -16.30 6.29
N ILE A 130 2.67 -15.70 5.14
CA ILE A 130 2.80 -16.42 3.85
C ILE A 130 3.83 -17.55 3.96
N ILE A 131 5.02 -17.26 4.49
CA ILE A 131 6.11 -18.22 4.56
C ILE A 131 5.77 -19.33 5.55
N ALA A 132 5.30 -18.96 6.74
CA ALA A 132 4.92 -19.93 7.77
C ALA A 132 3.80 -20.86 7.28
N THR A 133 2.77 -20.31 6.64
CA THR A 133 1.68 -21.11 6.05
C THR A 133 2.21 -22.03 4.95
N TYR A 134 3.09 -21.53 4.07
CA TYR A 134 3.70 -22.35 3.02
C TYR A 134 4.50 -23.52 3.59
N LEU A 135 5.27 -23.30 4.66
CA LEU A 135 6.03 -24.34 5.34
C LEU A 135 5.11 -25.36 6.02
N ALA A 136 4.07 -24.89 6.71
CA ALA A 136 3.07 -25.76 7.33
C ALA A 136 2.41 -26.70 6.30
N LEU A 137 2.01 -26.18 5.14
CA LEU A 137 1.44 -26.98 4.04
C LEU A 137 2.45 -27.94 3.36
N LYS A 138 3.72 -27.88 3.75
CA LYS A 138 4.80 -28.77 3.31
C LYS A 138 5.32 -29.66 4.43
N ASP A 139 4.59 -29.74 5.55
CA ASP A 139 4.98 -30.48 6.74
C ASP A 139 6.38 -30.09 7.26
N LYS A 140 6.73 -28.81 7.12
CA LYS A 140 7.98 -28.21 7.61
C LYS A 140 7.73 -27.41 8.89
N ASP A 141 8.77 -27.28 9.71
CA ASP A 141 8.71 -26.51 10.95
C ASP A 141 8.41 -25.02 10.67
N VAL A 142 7.38 -24.50 11.34
CA VAL A 142 6.97 -23.09 11.26
C VAL A 142 7.73 -22.21 12.25
N GLY A 143 8.28 -22.79 13.32
CA GLY A 143 8.99 -22.10 14.39
C GLY A 143 10.32 -21.49 13.95
N LEU A 144 10.78 -21.81 12.75
CA LEU A 144 11.95 -21.19 12.12
C LEU A 144 11.66 -19.80 11.56
N VAL A 145 10.39 -19.42 11.38
CA VAL A 145 10.01 -18.12 10.81
C VAL A 145 9.73 -17.13 11.93
N ARG A 146 10.40 -15.99 11.90
CA ARG A 146 10.14 -14.86 12.81
C ARG A 146 10.13 -13.55 12.06
N PHE A 147 9.50 -12.53 12.61
CA PHE A 147 9.47 -11.22 11.98
C PHE A 147 9.65 -10.07 12.95
N GLN A 148 10.14 -8.95 12.43
CA GLN A 148 10.35 -7.71 13.19
C GLN A 148 9.62 -6.56 12.52
N TYR A 149 8.75 -5.88 13.27
CA TYR A 149 8.09 -4.68 12.77
C TYR A 149 9.12 -3.57 12.51
N PRO A 150 9.02 -2.85 11.38
CA PRO A 150 9.80 -1.64 11.15
C PRO A 150 9.33 -0.53 12.11
N SER A 151 10.21 0.44 12.37
CA SER A 151 9.79 1.64 13.09
C SER A 151 8.87 2.50 12.21
N GLN A 152 8.09 3.39 12.84
CA GLN A 152 7.27 4.35 12.08
C GLN A 152 8.15 5.30 11.25
N GLU A 153 9.35 5.60 11.73
CA GLU A 153 10.33 6.41 11.02
C GLU A 153 10.79 5.72 9.75
N ASP A 154 11.20 4.44 9.82
CA ASP A 154 11.62 3.65 8.64
C ASP A 154 10.52 3.60 7.57
N CYS A 155 9.27 3.41 8.01
CA CYS A 155 8.10 3.36 7.12
C CYS A 155 7.85 4.66 6.36
N LEU A 156 8.21 5.82 6.92
CA LEU A 156 8.06 7.13 6.28
C LEU A 156 9.33 7.54 5.53
N ASN A 157 10.50 7.19 6.05
CA ASN A 157 11.79 7.58 5.51
C ASN A 157 11.98 7.01 4.10
N VAL A 158 11.57 5.75 3.87
CA VAL A 158 11.67 5.10 2.55
C VAL A 158 10.98 5.88 1.42
N PHE A 159 9.91 6.62 1.71
CA PHE A 159 9.26 7.48 0.73
C PHE A 159 9.94 8.85 0.63
N SER A 160 10.41 9.38 1.76
CA SER A 160 11.08 10.68 1.83
C SER A 160 12.40 10.69 1.08
N THR A 161 13.12 9.57 1.09
CA THR A 161 14.40 9.38 0.37
C THR A 161 14.23 8.83 -1.04
N SER A 162 12.98 8.62 -1.48
CA SER A 162 12.68 8.16 -2.83
C SER A 162 12.68 9.32 -3.83
N ASN A 163 12.42 9.00 -5.10
CA ASN A 163 12.29 9.99 -6.17
C ASN A 163 10.99 10.81 -6.14
N LEU A 164 10.16 10.68 -5.10
CA LEU A 164 8.85 11.31 -5.01
C LEU A 164 8.90 12.85 -4.96
N GLU A 165 9.98 13.45 -4.44
CA GLU A 165 10.16 14.91 -4.44
C GLU A 165 10.18 15.50 -5.85
N LYS A 166 10.72 14.76 -6.84
CA LYS A 166 10.82 15.21 -8.23
C LYS A 166 9.47 15.39 -8.91
N LEU A 167 8.39 14.78 -8.40
CA LEU A 167 7.02 15.00 -8.89
C LEU A 167 6.59 16.48 -8.71
N GLY A 168 7.13 17.16 -7.71
CA GLY A 168 6.75 18.52 -7.35
C GLY A 168 5.33 18.60 -6.77
N VAL A 169 4.78 19.82 -6.72
CA VAL A 169 3.46 20.10 -6.12
C VAL A 169 2.32 19.60 -7.00
N VAL A 170 1.36 18.88 -6.44
CA VAL A 170 0.16 18.38 -7.15
C VAL A 170 -1.07 18.50 -6.24
N ASP A 171 -2.24 18.73 -6.83
CA ASP A 171 -3.49 18.84 -6.06
C ASP A 171 -4.14 17.47 -5.84
N ILE A 172 -4.15 16.63 -6.88
CA ILE A 172 -4.82 15.33 -6.89
C ILE A 172 -3.83 14.24 -7.30
N VAL A 173 -3.79 13.14 -6.55
CA VAL A 173 -2.97 11.96 -6.88
C VAL A 173 -3.87 10.76 -7.08
N VAL A 174 -3.74 10.09 -8.22
CA VAL A 174 -4.37 8.80 -8.50
C VAL A 174 -3.32 7.70 -8.32
N LEU A 175 -3.65 6.69 -7.50
CA LEU A 175 -2.80 5.56 -7.15
C LEU A 175 -3.36 4.24 -7.67
N GLY A 176 -2.50 3.23 -7.75
CA GLY A 176 -2.87 1.84 -8.02
C GLY A 176 -2.76 1.47 -9.50
N TYR A 177 -3.87 1.08 -10.14
CA TYR A 177 -3.90 0.61 -11.53
C TYR A 177 -3.93 1.77 -12.54
N VAL A 178 -3.02 2.72 -12.39
CA VAL A 178 -2.95 3.97 -13.17
C VAL A 178 -2.58 3.74 -14.64
N GLN A 179 -1.83 2.69 -14.95
CA GLN A 179 -1.48 2.33 -16.33
C GLN A 179 -2.68 1.91 -17.19
N GLY A 180 -3.81 1.59 -16.55
CA GLY A 180 -5.08 1.30 -17.24
C GLY A 180 -5.90 2.55 -17.57
N LEU A 181 -5.51 3.73 -17.08
CA LEU A 181 -6.27 4.98 -17.20
C LEU A 181 -5.69 5.87 -18.31
N GLN A 182 -5.60 5.30 -19.52
CA GLN A 182 -4.85 5.90 -20.64
C GLN A 182 -5.50 7.16 -21.24
N SER A 183 -6.79 7.40 -21.02
CA SER A 183 -7.49 8.56 -21.60
C SER A 183 -6.97 9.91 -21.10
N TRP A 184 -6.27 9.94 -19.96
CA TRP A 184 -5.94 11.17 -19.23
C TRP A 184 -4.56 11.73 -19.49
N SER A 185 -3.67 10.94 -20.09
CA SER A 185 -2.37 11.46 -20.49
C SER A 185 -1.79 10.65 -21.65
N GLN A 186 -1.59 11.37 -22.76
CA GLN A 186 -0.82 10.93 -23.91
C GLN A 186 0.69 11.06 -23.70
N SER A 187 1.14 11.64 -22.57
CA SER A 187 2.57 11.78 -22.27
C SER A 187 3.17 10.42 -21.92
N ASP A 188 4.47 10.29 -22.13
CA ASP A 188 5.22 9.18 -21.56
C ASP A 188 5.30 9.29 -20.03
N TRP A 189 5.67 8.19 -19.40
CA TRP A 189 5.97 8.16 -17.97
C TRP A 189 7.26 8.93 -17.69
N GLU A 190 7.24 9.74 -16.63
CA GLU A 190 8.42 10.44 -16.13
C GLU A 190 9.17 9.58 -15.10
N ASP A 191 10.49 9.76 -15.03
CA ASP A 191 11.40 9.12 -14.06
C ASP A 191 11.32 7.57 -14.06
N VAL A 192 11.38 6.99 -15.26
CA VAL A 192 11.21 5.54 -15.53
C VAL A 192 12.37 4.63 -15.11
N ASP A 193 13.41 5.18 -14.47
CA ASP A 193 14.57 4.40 -13.99
C ASP A 193 14.14 3.24 -13.07
N ASP A 194 14.69 2.05 -13.30
CA ASP A 194 14.36 0.85 -12.52
C ASP A 194 14.79 0.93 -11.05
N GLY A 195 15.76 1.78 -10.71
CA GLY A 195 16.16 2.07 -9.34
C GLY A 195 15.19 2.97 -8.57
N ASN A 196 14.30 3.68 -9.27
CA ASN A 196 13.31 4.55 -8.64
C ASN A 196 12.10 3.77 -8.12
N LEU A 197 11.44 4.25 -7.07
CA LEU A 197 10.19 3.64 -6.59
C LEU A 197 8.97 4.05 -7.42
N PHE A 198 9.00 5.26 -7.96
CA PHE A 198 7.86 5.88 -8.59
C PHE A 198 8.14 6.29 -10.04
N SER A 199 7.08 6.35 -10.82
CA SER A 199 7.02 7.06 -12.09
C SER A 199 5.61 7.64 -12.23
N TRP A 200 5.47 8.75 -12.93
CA TRP A 200 4.18 9.43 -13.02
C TRP A 200 3.87 9.93 -14.43
N LYS A 201 2.59 10.22 -14.63
CA LYS A 201 2.10 11.13 -15.66
C LYS A 201 1.36 12.26 -14.99
N THR A 202 1.46 13.47 -15.53
CA THR A 202 0.68 14.61 -15.02
C THR A 202 -0.27 15.16 -16.07
N ALA A 203 -1.35 15.76 -15.58
CA ALA A 203 -2.33 16.47 -16.38
C ALA A 203 -2.80 17.72 -15.61
N ILE A 204 -3.28 18.72 -16.35
CA ILE A 204 -3.93 19.90 -15.78
C ILE A 204 -5.42 19.82 -16.11
N THR A 205 -6.26 19.93 -15.09
CA THR A 205 -7.73 19.95 -15.27
C THR A 205 -8.19 21.26 -15.90
N THR A 206 -9.44 21.32 -16.36
CA THR A 206 -10.06 22.55 -16.86
C THR A 206 -10.15 23.66 -15.79
N GLN A 207 -10.12 23.31 -14.50
CA GLN A 207 -10.07 24.24 -13.37
C GLN A 207 -8.63 24.62 -12.96
N GLY A 208 -7.60 24.16 -13.67
CA GLY A 208 -6.20 24.47 -13.38
C GLY A 208 -5.54 23.60 -12.31
N HIS A 209 -6.26 22.61 -11.74
CA HIS A 209 -5.67 21.67 -10.79
C HIS A 209 -4.68 20.72 -11.46
N ARG A 210 -3.56 20.44 -10.79
CA ARG A 210 -2.57 19.47 -11.27
C ARG A 210 -2.87 18.08 -10.72
N VAL A 211 -3.08 17.13 -11.63
CA VAL A 211 -3.36 15.73 -11.33
C VAL A 211 -2.14 14.88 -11.66
N ALA A 212 -1.75 13.99 -10.76
CA ALA A 212 -0.70 13.01 -11.00
C ALA A 212 -1.28 11.59 -10.99
N PHE A 213 -1.00 10.83 -12.05
CA PHE A 213 -1.20 9.39 -12.10
C PHE A 213 0.10 8.74 -11.66
N LEU A 214 0.17 8.32 -10.40
CA LEU A 214 1.42 7.86 -9.78
C LEU A 214 1.49 6.33 -9.79
N GLY A 215 2.39 5.81 -10.61
CA GLY A 215 2.74 4.40 -10.64
C GLY A 215 3.81 4.09 -9.61
N CYS A 216 3.71 2.93 -8.96
CA CYS A 216 4.65 2.48 -7.94
C CYS A 216 5.17 1.07 -8.27
N ARG A 217 6.49 0.87 -8.17
CA ARG A 217 7.10 -0.42 -8.52
C ARG A 217 6.89 -1.49 -7.45
N ILE A 218 6.65 -1.10 -6.19
CA ILE A 218 6.25 -1.99 -5.09
C ILE A 218 4.73 -2.19 -5.03
N CYS A 219 4.29 -3.20 -4.28
CA CYS A 219 2.88 -3.39 -3.96
C CYS A 219 2.53 -2.53 -2.75
N PHE A 220 1.46 -1.75 -2.82
CA PHE A 220 0.84 -1.23 -1.61
C PHE A 220 0.30 -2.44 -0.82
N TRP A 221 0.55 -2.47 0.47
CA TRP A 221 0.00 -3.48 1.35
C TRP A 221 -0.14 -2.88 2.74
N GLY A 222 -1.34 -2.92 3.30
CA GLY A 222 -1.55 -2.43 4.66
C GLY A 222 -1.20 -0.95 4.82
N ASP A 223 -0.49 -0.66 5.90
CA ASP A 223 -0.06 0.68 6.30
C ASP A 223 0.88 1.37 5.30
N ILE A 224 1.49 0.66 4.34
CA ILE A 224 2.30 1.26 3.26
C ILE A 224 1.49 2.33 2.52
N GLY A 225 0.22 2.04 2.20
CA GLY A 225 -0.65 2.99 1.50
C GLY A 225 -0.90 4.25 2.33
N GLY A 226 -1.14 4.11 3.63
CA GLY A 226 -1.32 5.24 4.53
C GLY A 226 -0.05 6.08 4.67
N ASN A 227 1.12 5.45 4.79
CA ASN A 227 2.42 6.14 4.85
C ASN A 227 2.72 6.93 3.57
N LEU A 228 2.34 6.39 2.40
CA LEU A 228 2.42 7.13 1.14
C LEU A 228 1.49 8.35 1.13
N VAL A 229 0.22 8.21 1.58
CA VAL A 229 -0.72 9.35 1.68
C VAL A 229 -0.16 10.48 2.55
N ARG A 230 0.39 10.14 3.74
CA ARG A 230 1.02 11.13 4.63
C ARG A 230 2.20 11.83 3.93
N THR A 231 3.00 11.07 3.19
CA THR A 231 4.16 11.61 2.47
C THR A 231 3.75 12.50 1.30
N LEU A 232 2.77 12.09 0.49
CA LEU A 232 2.23 12.89 -0.62
C LEU A 232 1.66 14.23 -0.15
N ARG A 233 0.98 14.24 1.01
CA ARG A 233 0.50 15.49 1.61
C ARG A 233 1.65 16.41 1.99
N ARG A 234 2.66 15.87 2.68
CA ARG A 234 3.80 16.64 3.20
C ARG A 234 4.74 17.15 2.11
N VAL A 235 5.10 16.28 1.16
CA VAL A 235 6.14 16.52 0.16
C VAL A 235 5.57 17.17 -1.10
N ASN A 236 4.41 16.69 -1.57
CA ASN A 236 3.82 17.12 -2.84
C ASN A 236 2.61 18.05 -2.66
N GLY A 237 2.20 18.34 -1.42
CA GLY A 237 1.05 19.21 -1.16
C GLY A 237 -0.30 18.62 -1.57
N ALA A 238 -0.39 17.31 -1.81
CA ALA A 238 -1.60 16.65 -2.29
C ALA A 238 -2.80 16.95 -1.38
N LYS A 239 -3.96 17.25 -1.98
CA LYS A 239 -5.21 17.59 -1.30
C LYS A 239 -6.29 16.53 -1.47
N CYS A 240 -6.15 15.71 -2.51
CA CYS A 240 -7.00 14.56 -2.77
C CYS A 240 -6.17 13.37 -3.24
N VAL A 241 -6.43 12.19 -2.68
CA VAL A 241 -5.87 10.92 -3.14
C VAL A 241 -7.00 10.00 -3.57
N LEU A 242 -6.91 9.51 -4.80
CA LEU A 242 -7.82 8.53 -5.38
C LEU A 242 -7.11 7.20 -5.54
N TYR A 243 -7.74 6.10 -5.17
CA TYR A 243 -7.15 4.77 -5.29
C TYR A 243 -7.97 3.87 -6.21
N VAL A 244 -7.32 3.36 -7.26
CA VAL A 244 -7.91 2.40 -8.21
C VAL A 244 -7.17 1.09 -8.08
N GLY A 245 -7.86 0.05 -7.62
CA GLY A 245 -7.23 -1.18 -7.21
C GLY A 245 -8.15 -2.37 -7.39
N LYS A 246 -7.95 -3.38 -6.55
CA LYS A 246 -8.74 -4.60 -6.53
C LYS A 246 -9.07 -4.94 -5.09
N LEU A 247 -10.23 -5.53 -4.86
CA LEU A 247 -10.63 -6.03 -3.55
C LEU A 247 -11.45 -7.32 -3.66
N GLY A 248 -11.61 -8.02 -2.54
CA GLY A 248 -12.52 -9.15 -2.39
C GLY A 248 -13.89 -8.70 -1.89
N SER A 249 -14.96 -9.38 -2.30
CA SER A 249 -16.30 -9.12 -1.77
C SER A 249 -16.85 -10.26 -0.91
N LEU A 250 -17.66 -9.91 0.07
CA LEU A 250 -18.41 -10.82 0.93
C LEU A 250 -19.89 -10.96 0.51
N ARG A 251 -20.31 -10.30 -0.59
CA ARG A 251 -21.68 -10.36 -1.10
C ARG A 251 -21.76 -11.30 -2.29
N ALA A 252 -22.54 -12.38 -2.17
CA ALA A 252 -22.58 -13.43 -3.19
C ALA A 252 -23.02 -12.95 -4.57
N GLU A 253 -23.79 -11.86 -4.65
CA GLU A 253 -24.28 -11.21 -5.85
C GLU A 253 -23.24 -10.35 -6.58
N HIS A 254 -22.14 -9.97 -5.93
CA HIS A 254 -21.07 -9.20 -6.56
C HIS A 254 -20.21 -10.09 -7.44
N ILE A 255 -20.35 -9.92 -8.77
CA ILE A 255 -19.68 -10.78 -9.75
C ILE A 255 -18.24 -10.28 -9.99
N PRO A 256 -17.21 -11.10 -9.74
CA PRO A 256 -15.83 -10.71 -9.98
C PRO A 256 -15.56 -10.24 -11.41
N ASN A 257 -14.78 -9.16 -11.53
CA ASN A 257 -14.38 -8.51 -12.78
C ASN A 257 -15.55 -7.94 -13.60
N ARG A 258 -16.74 -7.78 -13.01
CA ARG A 258 -17.91 -7.11 -13.61
C ARG A 258 -18.51 -6.03 -12.71
N THR A 259 -18.02 -5.91 -11.48
CA THR A 259 -18.53 -4.98 -10.48
C THR A 259 -17.38 -4.12 -9.97
N LEU A 260 -17.66 -2.83 -9.79
CA LEU A 260 -16.80 -1.86 -9.13
C LEU A 260 -17.29 -1.63 -7.70
N ALA A 261 -16.37 -1.45 -6.77
CA ALA A 261 -16.66 -1.19 -5.37
C ALA A 261 -16.15 0.20 -4.97
N THR A 262 -16.95 0.88 -4.16
CA THR A 262 -16.60 2.14 -3.50
C THR A 262 -17.26 2.23 -2.13
N GLY A 263 -16.92 3.25 -1.35
CA GLY A 263 -17.48 3.43 -0.02
C GLY A 263 -16.85 4.58 0.75
N SER A 264 -17.37 4.76 1.96
CA SER A 264 -17.02 5.86 2.88
C SER A 264 -16.85 5.38 4.32
N ARG A 265 -16.78 4.05 4.52
CA ARG A 265 -16.65 3.41 5.84
C ARG A 265 -15.72 2.21 5.74
N SER A 266 -14.86 2.04 6.74
CA SER A 266 -13.97 0.88 6.86
C SER A 266 -13.82 0.49 8.33
N PHE A 267 -13.53 -0.78 8.60
CA PHE A 267 -12.91 -1.20 9.85
C PHE A 267 -11.39 -1.29 9.65
N VAL A 268 -10.59 -0.72 10.54
CA VAL A 268 -9.12 -0.80 10.52
C VAL A 268 -8.67 -1.34 11.86
N ARG A 269 -8.14 -2.57 11.89
CA ARG A 269 -7.80 -3.29 13.13
C ARG A 269 -9.00 -3.36 14.10
N GLY A 270 -10.20 -3.58 13.55
CA GLY A 270 -11.46 -3.64 14.31
C GLY A 270 -12.12 -2.28 14.58
N GLU A 271 -11.40 -1.17 14.43
CA GLU A 271 -11.92 0.16 14.72
C GLU A 271 -12.63 0.77 13.51
N PRO A 272 -13.87 1.28 13.66
CA PRO A 272 -14.60 1.89 12.56
C PRO A 272 -14.05 3.28 12.23
N ILE A 273 -13.84 3.54 10.95
CA ILE A 273 -13.55 4.87 10.41
C ILE A 273 -14.62 5.25 9.38
N LYS A 274 -14.87 6.54 9.25
CA LYS A 274 -15.77 7.13 8.25
C LYS A 274 -15.11 8.37 7.66
N TRP A 275 -15.24 8.56 6.36
CA TRP A 275 -14.75 9.74 5.66
C TRP A 275 -15.78 10.21 4.63
N GLN A 276 -15.52 11.37 4.01
CA GLN A 276 -16.30 11.83 2.87
C GLN A 276 -15.58 11.42 1.59
N ASN A 277 -16.17 10.47 0.85
CA ASN A 277 -15.62 10.04 -0.42
C ASN A 277 -15.94 11.10 -1.51
N PRO A 278 -14.92 11.75 -2.10
CA PRO A 278 -15.12 12.85 -3.02
C PRO A 278 -15.67 12.39 -4.39
N LEU A 279 -15.71 11.08 -4.66
CA LEU A 279 -16.28 10.51 -5.88
C LEU A 279 -17.81 10.34 -5.80
N GLU A 280 -18.42 10.31 -4.61
CA GLU A 280 -19.85 10.01 -4.41
C GLU A 280 -20.80 10.78 -5.36
N PRO A 281 -20.64 12.10 -5.58
CA PRO A 281 -21.51 12.86 -6.48
C PRO A 281 -21.48 12.42 -7.94
N TYR A 282 -20.42 11.71 -8.36
CA TYR A 282 -20.12 11.37 -9.74
C TYR A 282 -20.49 9.92 -10.11
N LEU A 283 -21.09 9.17 -9.18
CA LEU A 283 -21.38 7.74 -9.36
C LEU A 283 -22.77 7.44 -9.92
N GLN A 284 -23.63 8.45 -10.09
CA GLN A 284 -25.06 8.26 -10.40
C GLN A 284 -25.32 7.49 -11.71
N HIS A 285 -24.39 7.53 -12.66
CA HIS A 285 -24.51 6.85 -13.95
C HIS A 285 -23.63 5.59 -14.07
N ALA A 286 -22.88 5.26 -13.02
CA ALA A 286 -21.95 4.13 -13.01
C ALA A 286 -22.68 2.86 -12.52
N ALA A 287 -23.46 2.25 -13.41
CA ALA A 287 -24.34 1.11 -13.10
C ALA A 287 -23.60 -0.11 -12.53
N SER A 288 -22.30 -0.25 -12.80
CA SER A 288 -21.51 -1.37 -12.26
C SER A 288 -20.97 -1.10 -10.86
N VAL A 289 -21.17 0.11 -10.30
CA VAL A 289 -20.62 0.53 -9.01
C VAL A 289 -21.58 0.18 -7.88
N VAL A 290 -21.06 -0.54 -6.89
CA VAL A 290 -21.73 -0.79 -5.61
C VAL A 290 -21.01 -0.07 -4.47
N THR A 291 -21.81 0.41 -3.52
CA THR A 291 -21.31 1.12 -2.33
C THR A 291 -21.50 0.23 -1.10
N GLY A 292 -20.48 0.12 -0.26
CA GLY A 292 -20.50 -0.75 0.90
C GLY A 292 -19.48 -0.41 1.98
N VAL A 293 -19.51 -1.19 3.05
CA VAL A 293 -18.59 -1.13 4.20
C VAL A 293 -17.40 -2.03 3.93
N HIS A 294 -16.21 -1.47 4.13
CA HIS A 294 -14.94 -2.16 3.93
C HIS A 294 -14.37 -2.71 5.27
N SER A 295 -13.56 -3.77 5.21
CA SER A 295 -12.74 -4.21 6.33
C SER A 295 -11.28 -4.37 5.91
N CYS A 296 -10.40 -3.72 6.64
CA CYS A 296 -8.96 -3.73 6.41
C CYS A 296 -8.32 -4.86 7.22
N LEU A 297 -7.79 -5.88 6.54
CA LEU A 297 -7.06 -6.98 7.19
C LEU A 297 -5.55 -6.87 6.91
N PRO A 298 -4.67 -7.19 7.88
CA PRO A 298 -3.23 -7.09 7.68
C PRO A 298 -2.70 -8.15 6.70
N SER A 299 -3.41 -9.26 6.51
CA SER A 299 -3.05 -10.31 5.57
C SER A 299 -4.30 -10.98 5.00
N VAL A 300 -4.27 -11.38 3.72
CA VAL A 300 -5.32 -12.24 3.14
C VAL A 300 -5.47 -13.56 3.90
N LEU A 301 -4.44 -13.99 4.64
CA LEU A 301 -4.47 -15.21 5.44
C LEU A 301 -5.44 -15.17 6.62
N TYR A 302 -5.97 -13.98 6.95
CA TYR A 302 -7.04 -13.83 7.94
C TYR A 302 -8.44 -14.07 7.36
N GLU A 303 -8.57 -14.23 6.04
CA GLU A 303 -9.84 -14.49 5.35
C GLU A 303 -10.27 -15.96 5.52
N THR A 304 -10.51 -16.38 6.76
CA THR A 304 -11.03 -17.71 7.10
C THR A 304 -12.54 -17.80 6.93
N HIS A 305 -13.08 -19.02 6.87
CA HIS A 305 -14.52 -19.25 6.87
C HIS A 305 -15.19 -18.67 8.13
N ASP A 306 -14.58 -18.82 9.30
CA ASP A 306 -15.08 -18.26 10.55
C ASP A 306 -15.11 -16.73 10.52
N TRP A 307 -14.05 -16.11 9.98
CA TRP A 307 -14.01 -14.66 9.80
C TRP A 307 -15.10 -14.19 8.85
N LEU A 308 -15.30 -14.87 7.72
CA LEU A 308 -16.36 -14.56 6.76
C LEU A 308 -17.74 -14.63 7.41
N VAL A 309 -18.06 -15.74 8.10
CA VAL A 309 -19.35 -15.93 8.78
C VAL A 309 -19.59 -14.84 9.82
N SER A 310 -18.55 -14.46 10.57
CA SER A 310 -18.65 -13.45 11.63
C SER A 310 -18.81 -12.01 11.11
N ASN A 311 -18.48 -11.76 9.84
CA ASN A 311 -18.40 -10.39 9.28
C ASN A 311 -19.32 -10.13 8.09
N GLN A 312 -19.85 -11.16 7.42
CA GLN A 312 -20.66 -11.00 6.20
C GLN A 312 -21.90 -10.11 6.38
N ASP A 313 -22.45 -9.99 7.59
CA ASP A 313 -23.60 -9.11 7.85
C ASP A 313 -23.19 -7.64 8.08
N ARG A 314 -21.90 -7.38 8.32
CA ARG A 314 -21.36 -6.06 8.73
C ARG A 314 -20.47 -5.42 7.68
N VAL A 315 -19.92 -6.23 6.76
CA VAL A 315 -18.87 -5.85 5.83
C VAL A 315 -19.22 -6.39 4.44
N ASP A 316 -19.01 -5.58 3.41
CA ASP A 316 -19.26 -5.91 2.01
C ASP A 316 -17.97 -6.25 1.26
N PHE A 317 -16.86 -5.63 1.66
CA PHE A 317 -15.57 -5.65 0.97
C PHE A 317 -14.39 -5.89 1.92
N VAL A 318 -13.32 -6.49 1.39
CA VAL A 318 -12.07 -6.72 2.12
C VAL A 318 -10.85 -6.49 1.22
N ASP A 319 -9.89 -5.75 1.74
CA ASP A 319 -8.53 -5.60 1.24
C ASP A 319 -7.59 -5.15 2.38
N PRO A 320 -6.27 -5.10 2.17
CA PRO A 320 -5.36 -4.57 3.19
C PRO A 320 -5.13 -3.06 3.11
N GLU A 321 -5.53 -2.32 2.08
CA GLU A 321 -5.06 -0.95 1.84
C GLU A 321 -6.08 0.17 2.09
N ILE A 322 -7.34 0.03 1.67
CA ILE A 322 -8.32 1.15 1.61
C ILE A 322 -8.45 1.83 2.97
N GLY A 323 -8.63 1.04 4.03
CA GLY A 323 -8.83 1.56 5.37
C GLY A 323 -7.62 2.35 5.89
N GLN A 324 -6.41 1.87 5.58
CA GLN A 324 -5.17 2.53 5.99
C GLN A 324 -4.95 3.86 5.26
N MET A 325 -5.25 3.92 3.96
CA MET A 325 -5.20 5.16 3.18
C MET A 325 -6.25 6.18 3.65
N ALA A 326 -7.50 5.73 3.87
CA ALA A 326 -8.58 6.59 4.36
C ALA A 326 -8.25 7.18 5.74
N LYS A 327 -7.73 6.34 6.66
CA LYS A 327 -7.30 6.79 7.99
C LYS A 327 -6.21 7.84 7.90
N ALA A 328 -5.16 7.59 7.11
CA ALA A 328 -4.07 8.54 6.92
C ALA A 328 -4.55 9.87 6.31
N SER A 329 -5.49 9.82 5.35
CA SER A 329 -6.09 11.01 4.76
C SER A 329 -6.84 11.87 5.77
N LEU A 330 -7.59 11.27 6.70
CA LEU A 330 -8.24 11.99 7.80
C LEU A 330 -7.21 12.66 8.73
N GLU A 331 -6.12 11.97 9.07
CA GLU A 331 -5.06 12.49 9.95
C GLU A 331 -4.36 13.72 9.35
N VAL A 332 -4.18 13.78 8.03
CA VAL A 332 -3.42 14.85 7.36
C VAL A 332 -4.27 15.88 6.62
N GLY A 333 -5.61 15.80 6.75
CA GLY A 333 -6.55 16.72 6.10
C GLY A 333 -6.55 16.63 4.58
N CYS A 334 -6.48 15.41 4.04
CA CYS A 334 -6.55 15.11 2.61
C CYS A 334 -7.87 14.38 2.29
N GLN A 335 -8.49 14.66 1.15
CA GLN A 335 -9.65 13.89 0.69
C GLN A 335 -9.20 12.51 0.18
N PHE A 336 -10.04 11.50 0.38
CA PHE A 336 -9.77 10.14 -0.08
C PHE A 336 -10.98 9.51 -0.75
N GLY A 337 -10.78 8.97 -1.95
CA GLY A 337 -11.76 8.19 -2.66
C GLY A 337 -11.15 6.92 -3.24
N TYR A 338 -11.96 5.90 -3.46
CA TYR A 338 -11.52 4.70 -4.16
C TYR A 338 -12.59 4.19 -5.12
N LEU A 339 -12.13 3.56 -6.19
CA LEU A 339 -12.99 2.83 -7.12
C LEU A 339 -12.25 1.57 -7.54
N HIS A 340 -12.60 0.45 -6.91
CA HIS A 340 -11.88 -0.81 -7.04
C HIS A 340 -12.64 -1.82 -7.87
N ILE A 341 -11.91 -2.64 -8.62
CA ILE A 341 -12.50 -3.80 -9.29
C ILE A 341 -12.68 -4.90 -8.25
N ILE A 342 -13.90 -5.42 -8.09
CA ILE A 342 -14.10 -6.64 -7.30
C ILE A 342 -13.44 -7.78 -8.08
N SER A 343 -12.31 -8.29 -7.60
CA SER A 343 -11.53 -9.31 -8.32
C SER A 343 -11.79 -10.73 -7.85
N ASP A 344 -12.35 -10.88 -6.65
CA ASP A 344 -12.69 -12.16 -6.04
C ASP A 344 -13.93 -12.03 -5.14
N ASN A 345 -14.52 -13.17 -4.77
CA ASN A 345 -15.68 -13.24 -3.90
C ASN A 345 -15.50 -14.36 -2.86
N LEU A 346 -15.48 -13.98 -1.59
CA LEU A 346 -15.28 -14.89 -0.46
C LEU A 346 -16.55 -15.67 -0.13
N ALA A 347 -17.73 -15.08 -0.36
CA ALA A 347 -19.02 -15.70 -0.04
C ALA A 347 -19.45 -16.74 -1.09
N ARG A 348 -18.96 -16.63 -2.32
CA ARG A 348 -19.28 -17.56 -3.41
C ARG A 348 -18.07 -17.79 -4.30
N LYS A 349 -17.72 -19.06 -4.51
CA LYS A 349 -16.76 -19.44 -5.55
C LYS A 349 -17.35 -19.21 -6.94
N TYR A 350 -16.62 -18.46 -7.74
CA TYR A 350 -16.88 -18.26 -9.16
C TYR A 350 -15.84 -19.00 -9.98
N ASP A 351 -16.19 -19.40 -11.21
CA ASP A 351 -15.25 -20.02 -12.16
C ASP A 351 -14.06 -19.11 -12.50
N ARG A 352 -14.17 -17.81 -12.20
CA ARG A 352 -13.14 -16.79 -12.40
C ARG A 352 -12.70 -16.26 -11.03
N ASP A 353 -11.44 -16.47 -10.70
CA ASP A 353 -10.84 -16.08 -9.43
C ASP A 353 -9.40 -15.54 -9.62
N LEU A 354 -8.68 -15.35 -8.52
CA LEU A 354 -7.29 -14.86 -8.53
C LEU A 354 -6.30 -15.77 -9.28
N SER A 355 -6.64 -17.03 -9.55
CA SER A 355 -5.77 -17.99 -10.22
C SER A 355 -5.84 -17.92 -11.75
N ASN A 356 -6.91 -17.33 -12.32
CA ASN A 356 -7.15 -17.32 -13.77
C ASN A 356 -7.37 -15.92 -14.38
N GLU A 357 -6.76 -14.90 -13.76
CA GLU A 357 -6.86 -13.49 -14.16
C GLU A 357 -6.45 -13.15 -15.60
N ARG A 358 -5.75 -14.07 -16.29
CA ARG A 358 -5.19 -13.85 -17.63
C ARG A 358 -6.13 -14.27 -18.76
N LEU A 359 -7.29 -14.86 -18.46
CA LEU A 359 -8.27 -15.28 -19.47
C LEU A 359 -8.82 -14.08 -20.26
N ALA A 360 -9.12 -14.29 -21.55
CA ALA A 360 -9.49 -13.23 -22.48
C ALA A 360 -10.80 -12.51 -22.10
N ASP A 361 -11.78 -13.26 -21.58
CA ASP A 361 -13.04 -12.72 -21.08
C ASP A 361 -12.85 -11.86 -19.82
N VAL A 362 -11.97 -12.26 -18.90
CA VAL A 362 -11.58 -11.47 -17.72
C VAL A 362 -10.94 -10.16 -18.13
N ARG A 363 -10.00 -10.18 -19.08
CA ARG A 363 -9.35 -8.96 -19.61
C ARG A 363 -10.37 -8.02 -20.25
N ARG A 364 -11.29 -8.55 -21.06
CA ARG A 364 -12.35 -7.77 -21.71
C ARG A 364 -13.28 -7.11 -20.69
N ASN A 365 -13.72 -7.84 -19.67
CA ASN A 365 -14.61 -7.26 -18.65
C ASN A 365 -13.89 -6.20 -17.82
N ARG A 366 -12.61 -6.42 -17.45
CA ARG A 366 -11.79 -5.39 -16.79
C ARG A 366 -11.64 -4.14 -17.65
N GLY A 367 -11.45 -4.29 -18.96
CA GLY A 367 -11.42 -3.17 -19.89
C GLY A 367 -12.67 -2.28 -19.79
N LYS A 368 -13.86 -2.89 -19.73
CA LYS A 368 -15.13 -2.15 -19.55
C LYS A 368 -15.17 -1.40 -18.22
N LEU A 369 -14.77 -2.04 -17.11
CA LEU A 369 -14.74 -1.39 -15.80
C LEU A 369 -13.74 -0.24 -15.75
N LEU A 370 -12.59 -0.35 -16.43
CA LEU A 370 -11.61 0.73 -16.53
C LEU A 370 -12.13 1.91 -17.36
N SER A 371 -12.91 1.65 -18.41
CA SER A 371 -13.62 2.72 -19.14
C SER A 371 -14.63 3.42 -18.24
N GLU A 372 -15.38 2.66 -17.43
CA GLU A 372 -16.34 3.23 -16.48
C GLU A 372 -15.65 4.03 -15.36
N ILE A 373 -14.52 3.56 -14.83
CA ILE A 373 -13.67 4.33 -13.91
C ILE A 373 -13.26 5.66 -14.55
N GLN A 374 -12.77 5.66 -15.80
CA GLN A 374 -12.40 6.88 -16.50
C GLN A 374 -13.58 7.83 -16.69
N ALA A 375 -14.77 7.31 -16.99
CA ALA A 375 -16.00 8.10 -17.13
C ALA A 375 -16.48 8.72 -15.80
N VAL A 376 -16.19 8.11 -14.66
CA VAL A 376 -16.43 8.71 -13.33
C VAL A 376 -15.39 9.78 -13.00
N LEU A 377 -14.12 9.51 -13.29
CA LEU A 377 -13.02 10.42 -13.00
C LEU A 377 -13.10 11.72 -13.83
N GLU A 378 -13.71 11.67 -15.02
CA GLU A 378 -13.83 12.83 -15.90
C GLU A 378 -14.60 14.01 -15.32
N PRO A 379 -15.90 13.87 -14.99
CA PRO A 379 -16.63 14.94 -14.35
C PRO A 379 -16.06 15.26 -12.96
N PHE A 380 -15.46 14.28 -12.26
CA PHE A 380 -14.78 14.52 -10.99
C PHE A 380 -13.63 15.53 -11.15
N PHE A 381 -12.66 15.29 -12.03
CA PHE A 381 -11.53 16.20 -12.20
C PHE A 381 -11.97 17.59 -12.69
N ASN A 382 -13.02 17.66 -13.50
CA ASN A 382 -13.57 18.92 -13.99
C ASN A 382 -14.46 19.64 -12.97
N GLY A 383 -14.94 18.98 -11.92
CA GLY A 383 -15.85 19.53 -10.92
C GLY A 383 -15.26 19.60 -9.51
N TRP A 384 -14.09 19.01 -9.29
CA TRP A 384 -13.45 18.93 -7.98
C TRP A 384 -13.14 20.30 -7.41
N LYS A 385 -13.45 20.50 -6.14
CA LYS A 385 -13.12 21.70 -5.38
C LYS A 385 -12.28 21.26 -4.20
N SER A 386 -11.15 21.95 -3.99
CA SER A 386 -10.38 21.80 -2.76
C SER A 386 -11.29 22.07 -1.58
N ALA A 387 -11.25 21.20 -0.57
CA ALA A 387 -11.72 21.60 0.76
C ALA A 387 -10.91 22.83 1.18
N SER A 388 -11.62 23.87 1.61
CA SER A 388 -11.07 25.14 2.09
C SER A 388 -10.31 24.98 3.39
#